data_AF-A0A9R1REN6-F1
#
_entry.id   AF-A0A9R1REN6-F1
#
_cell.length_a   1.000
_cell.length_b   1.000
_cell.length_c   1.000
_cell.angle_alpha   90.00
_cell.angle_beta   90.00
_cell.angle_gamma   90.00
#
_symmetry.space_group_name_H-M   'P 1'
#
loop_
_entity.id
_entity.type
_entity.pdbx_description
1 polymer ?
#
loop_
_entity_poly.entity_id
_entity_poly.type
_entity_poly.pdbx_seq_one_letter_code
_entity_poly.pdbx_strand_id
1 'polypeptide(L)' 'MRVAVVGGGVSGLAAAHELLSANGGVRVTLYEQEESLGGQARTVAVDDGAGGCAKLDLGFMSFNQR' A
#
# COMPACT_ATOMS: atom_id res chain seq x y z
N MET A 1 12.92 -20.34 0.18
CA MET A 1 13.74 -19.13 0.49
C MET A 1 12.94 -18.22 1.43
N ARG A 2 13.59 -17.48 2.35
CA ARG A 2 12.90 -16.51 3.22
C ARG A 2 13.37 -15.10 2.89
N VAL A 3 12.44 -14.18 2.73
CA VAL A 3 12.73 -12.78 2.38
C VAL A 3 12.00 -11.85 3.34
N ALA A 4 12.69 -10.84 3.85
CA ALA A 4 12.10 -9.74 4.58
C ALA A 4 11.95 -8.54 3.66
N VAL A 5 10.75 -7.94 3.63
CA VAL A 5 10.48 -6.67 2.96
C VAL A 5 10.23 -5.63 4.04
N VAL A 6 10.96 -4.51 4.01
CA VAL A 6 10.82 -3.42 4.98
C VAL A 6 10.16 -2.24 4.28
N GLY A 7 8.98 -1.85 4.77
CA GLY A 7 8.08 -0.88 4.17
C GLY A 7 6.90 -1.56 3.47
N GLY A 8 5.69 -1.22 3.90
CA GLY A 8 4.38 -1.62 3.37
C GLY A 8 3.77 -0.62 2.39
N GLY A 9 4.58 0.28 1.84
CA GLY A 9 4.20 1.17 0.73
C GLY A 9 4.05 0.42 -0.60
N VAL A 10 3.67 1.16 -1.65
CA VAL A 10 3.43 0.61 -3.00
C VAL A 10 4.60 -0.24 -3.53
N SER A 11 5.84 0.20 -3.31
CA SER A 11 7.04 -0.51 -3.75
C SER A 11 7.26 -1.82 -3.00
N GLY A 12 7.11 -1.82 -1.67
CA GLY A 12 7.26 -3.01 -0.85
C GLY A 12 6.18 -4.05 -1.11
N LEU A 13 4.93 -3.60 -1.26
CA LEU A 13 3.81 -4.48 -1.63
C LEU A 13 4.00 -5.08 -3.03
N ALA A 14 4.44 -4.28 -4.01
CA ALA A 14 4.74 -4.80 -5.35
C ALA A 14 5.88 -5.83 -5.32
N ALA A 15 6.98 -5.53 -4.62
CA ALA A 15 8.09 -6.46 -4.49
C ALA A 15 7.68 -7.77 -3.79
N ALA A 16 6.92 -7.68 -2.69
CA ALA A 16 6.39 -8.84 -1.99
C ALA A 16 5.47 -9.67 -2.89
N HIS A 17 4.60 -9.02 -3.67
CA HIS A 17 3.70 -9.66 -4.62
C HIS A 17 4.47 -10.44 -5.68
N GLU A 18 5.44 -9.81 -6.35
CA GLU A 18 6.26 -10.46 -7.37
C GLU A 18 7.06 -11.65 -6.81
N LEU A 19 7.64 -11.50 -5.62
CA LEU A 19 8.39 -12.57 -4.97
C LEU A 19 7.52 -13.77 -4.59
N LEU A 20 6.25 -13.54 -4.22
CA LEU A 20 5.28 -14.59 -3.94
C LEU A 20 4.77 -15.27 -5.21
N SER A 21 4.59 -14.49 -6.29
CA SER A 21 4.13 -14.98 -7.59
C SER A 21 5.20 -15.77 -8.33
N ALA A 22 6.48 -15.59 -8.00
CA ALA A 22 7.53 -16.47 -8.49
C ALA A 22 7.35 -17.88 -7.92
N ASN A 23 7.15 -18.89 -8.79
CA ASN A 23 6.79 -20.31 -8.53
C ASN A 23 7.73 -21.12 -7.59
N GLY A 24 8.59 -20.49 -6.79
CA GLY A 24 9.68 -21.12 -6.03
C GLY A 24 9.48 -21.26 -4.51
N GLY A 25 8.27 -21.12 -3.97
CA GLY A 25 8.02 -21.32 -2.53
C GLY A 25 8.76 -20.31 -1.64
N VAL A 26 8.80 -19.05 -2.09
CA VAL A 26 9.38 -17.95 -1.31
C VAL A 26 8.43 -17.60 -0.17
N ARG A 27 8.96 -17.57 1.06
CA ARG A 27 8.22 -17.07 2.22
C ARG A 27 8.63 -15.62 2.47
N VAL A 28 7.71 -14.71 2.22
CA VAL A 28 7.91 -13.27 2.45
C VAL A 28 7.38 -12.89 3.84
N THR A 29 8.10 -12.03 4.54
CA THR A 29 7.62 -11.35 5.75
C THR A 29 7.78 -9.86 5.52
N LEU A 30 6.67 -9.12 5.58
CA LEU A 30 6.65 -7.67 5.39
C LEU A 30 6.59 -7.00 6.75
N TYR A 31 7.45 -6.01 6.96
CA TYR A 31 7.49 -5.17 8.14
C TYR A 31 7.08 -3.75 7.74
N GLU A 32 6.10 -3.21 8.44
CA GLU A 32 5.65 -1.82 8.32
C GLU A 32 5.65 -1.21 9.72
N GLN A 33 6.07 0.05 9.82
CA GLN A 33 6.08 0.81 11.06
C GLN A 33 4.68 1.31 11.42
N GLU A 34 3.90 1.72 10.42
CA GLU A 34 2.55 2.24 10.58
C GLU A 34 1.52 1.13 10.86
N GLU A 35 0.37 1.52 11.42
CA GLU A 35 -0.75 0.60 11.66
C GLU A 35 -1.45 0.12 10.38
N SER A 36 -1.19 0.80 9.26
CA SER A 36 -1.80 0.50 7.96
C SER A 36 -0.75 0.35 6.85
N LEU A 37 -1.10 -0.49 5.88
CA LEU A 37 -0.35 -0.63 4.63
C LEU A 37 -0.72 0.49 3.65
N GLY A 38 0.14 0.71 2.66
CA GLY A 38 -0.08 1.67 1.57
C GLY A 38 0.95 2.80 1.55
N GLY A 39 1.58 3.10 2.68
CA GLY A 39 2.56 4.20 2.78
C GLY A 39 1.95 5.52 2.32
N GLN A 40 2.45 6.08 1.21
CA GLN A 40 1.87 7.30 0.62
C GLN A 40 0.52 7.10 -0.08
N ALA A 41 0.08 5.86 -0.35
CA ALA A 41 -1.27 5.60 -0.86
C ALA A 41 -2.30 5.77 0.28
N ARG A 42 -2.58 7.02 0.63
CA ARG A 42 -3.37 7.39 1.82
C ARG A 42 -4.67 8.07 1.45
N THR A 43 -5.76 7.32 1.50
CA THR A 43 -7.13 7.85 1.41
C THR A 43 -7.70 8.01 2.81
N VAL A 44 -8.23 9.19 3.14
CA VAL A 44 -8.91 9.45 4.41
C VAL A 44 -10.38 9.77 4.20
N ALA A 45 -11.23 9.31 5.10
CA ALA A 45 -12.62 9.71 5.17
C ALA A 45 -12.73 10.96 6.06
N VAL A 46 -13.38 12.01 5.55
CA VAL A 46 -13.69 13.23 6.30
C VAL A 46 -15.19 13.51 6.21
N ASP A 47 -15.74 14.07 7.28
CA ASP A 47 -17.10 14.63 7.26
C ASP A 47 -17.13 15.82 6.29
N ASP A 48 -18.13 15.87 5.41
CA ASP A 48 -18.28 16.95 4.42
C ASP A 48 -19.05 18.17 4.95
N GLY A 49 -19.53 18.13 6.20
CA GLY A 49 -20.31 19.19 6.83
C GLY A 49 -21.77 19.28 6.35
N ALA A 50 -22.18 18.43 5.42
CA ALA A 50 -23.55 18.31 4.90
C ALA A 50 -24.24 17.00 5.32
N GLY A 51 -23.65 16.28 6.27
CA GLY A 51 -24.12 14.97 6.73
C GLY A 51 -23.64 13.81 5.87
N GLY A 52 -22.67 14.04 4.98
CA GLY A 52 -22.02 13.02 4.17
C GLY A 52 -20.56 12.77 4.58
N CYS A 53 -19.90 11.92 3.80
CA CYS A 53 -18.51 11.53 4.02
C CYS A 53 -17.74 11.64 2.70
N ALA A 54 -16.77 12.56 2.65
CA ALA A 54 -15.86 12.69 1.54
C ALA A 54 -14.64 11.79 1.73
N LYS A 55 -14.19 11.11 0.67
CA LYS A 55 -12.91 10.40 0.65
C LYS A 55 -11.88 11.26 -0.06
N LEU A 56 -10.79 11.58 0.63
CA LEU A 56 -9.72 12.43 0.12
C LEU A 56 -8.43 11.64 0.01
N ASP A 57 -7.84 11.62 -1.17
CA ASP A 57 -6.51 11.08 -1.41
C ASP A 57 -5.47 12.14 -1.07
N LEU A 58 -4.59 11.82 -0.12
CA LEU A 58 -3.55 12.72 0.40
C LEU A 58 -2.14 12.38 -0.10
N GLY A 59 -2.03 11.43 -1.03
CA GLY A 59 -0.76 11.06 -1.64
C GLY A 59 -0.85 10.98 -3.16
N PHE A 60 -0.92 9.77 -3.71
CA PHE A 60 -1.02 9.59 -5.16
C PHE A 60 -2.38 10.10 -5.67
N MET A 61 -2.41 11.32 -6.24
CA MET A 61 -3.64 11.96 -6.71
C MET A 61 -3.91 11.75 -8.21
N SER A 62 -2.89 11.34 -8.97
CA SER A 62 -3.01 11.15 -10.41
C SER A 62 -2.35 9.84 -10.83
N PHE A 63 -3.11 9.02 -11.55
CA PHE A 63 -2.59 7.86 -12.27
C PHE A 63 -2.62 8.18 -13.76
N ASN A 64 -1.45 8.52 -14.30
CA ASN A 64 -1.34 8.85 -15.71
C ASN A 64 -1.09 7.58 -16.53
N GLN A 65 -1.81 7.43 -17.64
CA GLN A 65 -1.71 6.28 -18.54
C GLN A 65 -0.88 6.58 -19.80
N ARG A 66 -0.31 7.79 -19.92
CA ARG A 66 0.50 8.24 -21.06
C ARG A 66 1.64 9.16 -20.64
#